data_AF-Q8XNC4-F1
#
_entry.id   AF-Q8XNC4-F1
#
_cell.length_a   1.000
_cell.length_b   1.000
_cell.length_c   1.000
_cell.angle_alpha   90.00
_cell.angle_beta   90.00
_cell.angle_gamma   90.00
#
_symmetry.space_group_name_H-M   'P 1'
#
loop_
_entity.id
_entity.type
_entity.pdbx_description
1 polymer ?
#
loop_
_entity_poly.entity_id
_entity_poly.type
_entity_poly.pdbx_seq_one_letter_code
_entity_poly.pdbx_strand_id
1 'polypeptide(L)'
;MDISSTINVYKIIWIFTIGSILGYCVEMIWCYVRNGHFESRKGLIYGPISPVYGIGGVALTLLLYRFIDYNGIIIFFISAIIGGAFEYLCSWVQEKVFGSVSWEYNSKALSIHGRTSVEYSVFWGILGVFFLRDIYPLFDKFMGIFSSQTVKIITVIFLVLLIPDIIISSLAVRREVARMKGIKAKNALDRFLDKKYTDEFLKKIYPNMIFK
;
A
#
# COMPACT_ATOMS: atom_id res chain seq x y z
N MET A 1 5.06 -13.29 -25.37
CA MET A 1 4.44 -14.27 -24.45
C MET A 1 3.09 -13.71 -24.03
N ASP A 2 2.00 -14.45 -24.25
CA ASP A 2 0.64 -13.93 -24.09
C ASP A 2 0.28 -13.73 -22.60
N ILE A 3 -0.11 -12.50 -22.26
CA ILE A 3 -0.37 -12.00 -20.89
C ILE A 3 -1.47 -12.82 -20.20
N SER A 4 -2.39 -13.39 -20.99
CA SER A 4 -3.57 -14.10 -20.48
C SER A 4 -3.28 -15.49 -19.90
N SER A 5 -2.11 -16.08 -20.21
CA SER A 5 -1.78 -17.44 -19.76
C SER A 5 -0.92 -17.49 -18.47
N THR A 6 -0.37 -16.36 -18.01
CA THR A 6 0.68 -16.34 -16.95
C THR A 6 0.30 -15.59 -15.66
N ILE A 7 -0.80 -14.83 -15.63
CA ILE A 7 -1.26 -14.08 -14.44
C ILE A 7 -2.63 -14.61 -14.01
N ASN A 8 -2.63 -15.44 -12.96
CA ASN A 8 -3.86 -15.92 -12.32
C ASN A 8 -4.14 -15.15 -11.01
N VAL A 9 -5.34 -15.36 -10.45
CA VAL A 9 -5.79 -14.67 -9.23
C VAL A 9 -4.84 -14.87 -8.04
N TYR A 10 -4.25 -16.06 -7.88
CA TYR A 10 -3.31 -16.33 -6.79
C TYR A 10 -2.04 -15.50 -6.96
N LYS A 11 -1.52 -15.41 -8.19
CA LYS A 11 -0.35 -14.60 -8.49
C LYS A 11 -0.59 -13.11 -8.18
N ILE A 12 -1.78 -12.59 -8.52
CA ILE A 12 -2.17 -11.21 -8.17
C ILE A 12 -2.19 -11.00 -6.66
N ILE A 13 -2.80 -11.94 -5.91
CA ILE A 13 -2.84 -11.86 -4.44
C ILE A 13 -1.42 -11.86 -3.87
N TRP A 14 -0.53 -12.70 -4.38
CA TRP A 14 0.85 -12.76 -3.90
C TRP A 14 1.69 -11.54 -4.28
N ILE A 15 1.47 -10.95 -5.46
CA ILE A 15 2.06 -9.65 -5.82
C ILE A 15 1.60 -8.58 -4.83
N PHE A 16 0.30 -8.54 -4.50
CA PHE A 16 -0.21 -7.64 -3.47
C PHE A 16 0.45 -7.90 -2.11
N THR A 17 0.55 -9.16 -1.68
CA THR A 17 1.10 -9.54 -0.38
C THR A 17 2.56 -9.14 -0.25
N ILE A 18 3.39 -9.59 -1.18
CA ILE A 18 4.83 -9.34 -1.14
C ILE A 18 5.10 -7.87 -1.40
N GLY A 19 4.38 -7.25 -2.34
CA GLY A 19 4.47 -5.80 -2.59
C GLY A 19 4.13 -4.98 -1.35
N SER A 20 3.12 -5.37 -0.57
CA SER A 20 2.76 -4.68 0.67
C SER A 20 3.83 -4.78 1.75
N ILE A 21 4.50 -5.93 1.86
CA ILE A 21 5.57 -6.16 2.85
C ILE A 21 6.86 -5.47 2.42
N LEU A 22 7.26 -5.64 1.14
CA LEU A 22 8.46 -5.01 0.60
C LEU A 22 8.34 -3.48 0.63
N GLY A 23 7.19 -2.95 0.22
CA GLY A 23 6.93 -1.51 0.29
C GLY A 23 7.03 -0.96 1.70
N TYR A 24 6.45 -1.67 2.68
CA TYR A 24 6.61 -1.32 4.09
C TYR A 24 8.08 -1.30 4.50
N CYS A 25 8.86 -2.34 4.18
CA CYS A 25 10.29 -2.39 4.50
C CYS A 25 11.08 -1.25 3.85
N VAL A 26 10.81 -0.94 2.58
CA VAL A 26 11.45 0.16 1.86
C VAL A 26 11.14 1.49 2.52
N GLU A 27 9.89 1.76 2.89
CA GLU A 27 9.53 3.00 3.57
C GLU A 27 10.14 3.11 4.97
N MET A 28 10.19 2.00 5.72
CA MET A 28 10.84 1.97 7.04
C MET A 28 12.33 2.34 6.93
N ILE A 29 13.04 1.75 5.96
CA ILE A 29 14.44 2.06 5.69
C ILE A 29 14.60 3.51 5.24
N TRP A 30 13.75 3.97 4.33
CA TRP A 30 13.76 5.36 3.85
C TRP A 30 13.57 6.36 5.00
N CYS A 31 12.64 6.10 5.92
CA CYS A 31 12.42 6.94 7.09
C CYS A 31 13.63 6.94 8.03
N TYR A 32 14.25 5.79 8.24
CA TYR A 32 15.46 5.70 9.05
C TYR A 32 16.61 6.51 8.45
N VAL A 33 16.85 6.38 7.14
CA VAL A 33 17.90 7.12 6.44
C VAL A 33 17.64 8.63 6.46
N ARG A 34 16.38 9.05 6.31
CA ARG A 34 16.01 10.48 6.23
C ARG A 34 15.91 11.17 7.58
N ASN A 35 15.30 10.51 8.57
CA ASN A 35 14.94 11.11 9.86
C ASN A 35 15.83 10.63 11.02
N GLY A 36 16.66 9.60 10.81
CA GLY A 36 17.54 9.03 11.83
C GLY A 36 16.85 8.07 12.82
N HIS A 37 15.56 7.78 12.64
CA HIS A 37 14.82 6.83 13.47
C HIS A 37 13.75 6.08 12.66
N PHE A 38 13.32 4.94 13.18
CA PHE A 38 12.22 4.18 12.60
C PHE A 38 10.87 4.80 12.97
N GLU A 39 10.04 5.05 11.97
CA GLU A 39 8.64 5.43 12.13
C GLU A 39 7.75 4.38 11.51
N SER A 40 6.64 4.02 12.16
CA SER A 40 5.69 3.08 11.58
C SER A 40 5.10 3.64 10.26
N ARG A 41 5.29 2.88 9.19
CA ARG A 41 4.71 3.11 7.86
C ARG A 41 3.67 2.06 7.48
N LYS A 42 3.07 1.43 8.50
CA LYS A 42 2.05 0.41 8.31
C LYS A 42 0.77 1.04 7.78
N GLY A 43 0.10 0.36 6.86
CA GLY A 43 -1.24 0.72 6.43
C GLY A 43 -2.33 -0.03 7.21
N LEU A 44 -2.00 -1.18 7.80
CA LEU A 44 -2.91 -1.96 8.64
C LEU A 44 -2.37 -2.10 10.08
N ILE A 45 -3.27 -2.42 11.01
CA ILE A 45 -2.95 -2.58 12.42
C ILE A 45 -2.07 -3.80 12.63
N TYR A 46 -2.39 -4.93 11.99
CA TYR A 46 -1.72 -6.20 12.20
C TYR A 46 -0.69 -6.52 11.11
N GLY A 47 0.56 -6.70 11.55
CA GLY A 47 1.66 -7.08 10.67
C GLY A 47 2.25 -5.93 9.83
N PRO A 48 3.37 -6.19 9.13
CA PRO A 48 4.09 -5.20 8.33
C PRO A 48 3.47 -5.02 6.94
N ILE A 49 2.19 -4.66 6.87
CA ILE A 49 1.44 -4.59 5.61
C ILE A 49 1.14 -3.12 5.28
N SER A 50 1.63 -2.67 4.12
CA SER A 50 1.24 -1.39 3.51
C SER A 50 0.45 -1.63 2.22
N PRO A 51 -0.90 -1.65 2.28
CA PRO A 51 -1.75 -1.97 1.13
C PRO A 51 -1.53 -1.05 -0.08
N VAL A 52 -1.10 0.20 0.15
CA VAL A 52 -0.77 1.15 -0.92
C VAL A 52 0.30 0.57 -1.84
N TYR A 53 1.38 0.01 -1.30
CA TYR A 53 2.43 -0.61 -2.12
C TYR A 53 1.99 -1.93 -2.74
N GLY A 54 1.15 -2.72 -2.05
CA GLY A 54 0.57 -3.93 -2.63
C GLY A 54 -0.29 -3.65 -3.85
N ILE A 55 -1.21 -2.68 -3.74
CA ILE A 55 -2.08 -2.27 -4.86
C ILE A 55 -1.22 -1.61 -5.94
N GLY A 56 -0.23 -0.80 -5.58
CA GLY A 56 0.74 -0.22 -6.52
C GLY A 56 1.46 -1.30 -7.33
N GLY A 57 2.00 -2.34 -6.69
CA GLY A 57 2.65 -3.47 -7.35
C GLY A 57 1.71 -4.24 -8.28
N VAL A 58 0.45 -4.46 -7.88
CA VAL A 58 -0.57 -5.05 -8.75
C VAL A 58 -0.88 -4.15 -9.95
N ALA A 59 -1.07 -2.85 -9.73
CA ALA A 59 -1.34 -1.88 -10.80
C ALA A 59 -0.18 -1.80 -11.80
N LEU A 60 1.06 -1.70 -11.30
CA LEU A 60 2.26 -1.71 -12.14
C LEU A 60 2.34 -3.04 -12.91
N THR A 61 2.08 -4.18 -12.29
CA THR A 61 2.07 -5.47 -13.00
C THR A 61 1.02 -5.48 -14.12
N LEU A 62 -0.25 -5.21 -13.82
CA LEU A 62 -1.34 -5.34 -14.80
C LEU A 62 -1.21 -4.32 -15.95
N LEU A 63 -0.71 -3.12 -15.65
CA LEU A 63 -0.60 -2.04 -16.63
C LEU A 63 0.72 -2.08 -17.41
N LEU A 64 1.82 -2.46 -16.76
CA LEU A 64 3.16 -2.35 -17.35
C LEU A 64 3.78 -3.66 -17.82
N TYR A 65 3.27 -4.83 -17.41
CA TYR A 65 3.89 -6.11 -17.79
C TYR A 65 4.01 -6.28 -19.31
N ARG A 66 3.07 -5.72 -20.09
CA ARG A 66 3.14 -5.70 -21.56
C ARG A 66 4.35 -4.96 -22.14
N PHE A 67 4.97 -4.10 -21.35
CA PHE A 67 6.12 -3.27 -21.72
C PHE A 67 7.42 -3.77 -21.09
N ILE A 68 7.46 -4.98 -20.52
CA ILE A 68 8.64 -5.51 -19.80
C ILE A 68 9.90 -5.52 -20.68
N ASP A 69 9.75 -5.77 -21.98
CA ASP A 69 10.84 -5.81 -22.96
C ASP A 69 11.21 -4.43 -23.54
N TYR A 70 10.51 -3.36 -23.13
CA TYR A 70 10.77 -2.02 -23.64
C TYR A 70 12.00 -1.40 -22.94
N ASN A 71 12.50 -0.30 -23.52
CA ASN A 71 13.57 0.49 -22.93
C ASN A 71 13.17 0.95 -21.50
N GLY A 72 14.09 0.84 -20.54
CA GLY A 72 13.89 1.21 -19.15
C GLY A 72 13.48 2.67 -18.97
N ILE A 73 13.89 3.57 -19.88
CA ILE A 73 13.46 4.98 -19.88
C ILE A 73 11.95 5.09 -20.16
N ILE A 74 11.42 4.29 -21.08
CA ILE A 74 9.98 4.26 -21.38
C ILE A 74 9.22 3.73 -20.17
N ILE A 75 9.68 2.61 -19.60
CA ILE A 75 9.10 2.04 -18.38
C ILE A 75 9.09 3.06 -17.25
N PHE A 76 10.20 3.79 -17.06
CA PHE A 76 10.31 4.84 -16.05
C PHE A 76 9.21 5.90 -16.20
N PHE A 77 9.04 6.48 -17.39
CA PHE A 77 8.03 7.53 -17.59
C PHE A 77 6.60 7.03 -17.43
N ILE A 78 6.28 5.85 -17.97
CA ILE A 78 4.94 5.28 -17.80
C ILE A 78 4.68 4.96 -16.31
N SER A 79 5.66 4.37 -15.63
CA SER A 79 5.57 4.07 -14.18
C SER A 79 5.42 5.34 -13.34
N ALA A 80 6.14 6.41 -13.69
CA ALA A 80 6.06 7.68 -12.98
C ALA A 80 4.67 8.31 -13.08
N ILE A 81 4.05 8.27 -14.27
CA ILE A 81 2.69 8.77 -14.49
C ILE A 81 1.66 7.92 -13.73
N ILE A 82 1.73 6.59 -13.90
CA ILE A 82 0.79 5.66 -13.25
C ILE A 82 0.92 5.75 -11.73
N GLY A 83 2.14 5.75 -11.20
CA GLY A 83 2.41 5.82 -9.77
C GLY A 83 1.99 7.15 -9.15
N GLY A 84 2.27 8.28 -9.81
CA GLY A 84 1.78 9.58 -9.35
C GLY A 84 0.25 9.68 -9.34
N ALA A 85 -0.42 9.16 -10.37
CA ALA A 85 -1.88 9.09 -10.41
C ALA A 85 -2.45 8.17 -9.33
N PHE A 86 -1.80 7.02 -9.10
CA PHE A 86 -2.17 6.06 -8.06
C PHE A 86 -2.03 6.67 -6.66
N GLU A 87 -0.91 7.33 -6.38
CA GLU A 87 -0.67 8.01 -5.10
C GLU A 87 -1.73 9.09 -4.85
N TYR A 88 -2.03 9.91 -5.86
CA TYR A 88 -3.10 10.89 -5.77
C TYR A 88 -4.44 10.24 -5.42
N LEU A 89 -4.79 9.15 -6.11
CA LEU A 89 -6.05 8.43 -5.91
C LEU A 89 -6.14 7.84 -4.51
N CYS A 90 -5.07 7.22 -4.00
CA CYS A 90 -5.04 6.67 -2.64
C CYS A 90 -5.31 7.74 -1.58
N SER A 91 -4.61 8.89 -1.68
CA SER A 91 -4.83 10.01 -0.77
C SER A 91 -6.27 10.55 -0.85
N TRP A 92 -6.80 10.71 -2.07
CA TRP A 92 -8.15 11.21 -2.27
C TRP A 92 -9.23 10.26 -1.75
N VAL A 93 -9.11 8.95 -2.00
CA VAL A 93 -10.04 7.94 -1.49
C VAL A 93 -10.00 7.91 0.03
N GLN A 94 -8.80 7.94 0.64
CA GLN A 94 -8.68 7.95 2.10
C GLN A 94 -9.39 9.15 2.71
N GLU A 95 -9.22 10.34 2.13
CA GLU A 95 -9.90 11.54 2.61
C GLU A 95 -11.42 11.43 2.49
N LYS A 96 -11.94 10.92 1.36
CA LYS A 96 -13.39 10.80 1.17
C LYS A 96 -14.04 9.74 2.05
N VAL A 97 -13.35 8.63 2.32
CA VAL A 97 -13.90 7.52 3.11
C VAL A 97 -13.71 7.74 4.60
N PHE A 98 -12.54 8.24 5.01
CA PHE A 98 -12.17 8.35 6.42
C PHE A 98 -12.11 9.79 6.92
N GLY A 99 -11.97 10.80 6.06
CA GLY A 99 -11.67 12.17 6.51
C GLY A 99 -10.26 12.31 7.08
N SER A 100 -9.33 11.47 6.63
CA SER A 100 -7.91 11.58 6.96
C SER A 100 -7.05 11.33 5.72
N VAL A 101 -5.80 11.78 5.76
CA VAL A 101 -4.78 11.51 4.74
C VAL A 101 -3.53 10.96 5.43
N SER A 102 -2.86 10.01 4.79
CA SER A 102 -1.63 9.42 5.33
C SER A 102 -0.35 10.21 5.00
N TRP A 103 -0.45 11.15 4.06
CA TRP A 103 0.64 12.05 3.68
C TRP A 103 0.09 13.37 3.11
N GLU A 104 0.90 14.42 3.22
CA GLU A 104 0.62 15.73 2.65
C GLU A 104 1.92 16.39 2.19
N TYR A 105 2.01 16.71 0.89
CA TYR A 105 3.23 17.16 0.21
C TYR A 105 3.18 18.62 -0.24
N ASN A 106 2.43 19.48 0.44
CA ASN A 106 2.23 20.89 0.04
C ASN A 106 3.52 21.69 -0.18
N SER A 107 4.61 21.31 0.50
CA SER A 107 5.93 21.97 0.39
C SER A 107 6.82 21.40 -0.73
N LYS A 108 6.36 20.39 -1.47
CA LYS A 108 7.15 19.73 -2.52
C LYS A 108 6.92 20.37 -3.89
N ALA A 109 7.97 20.35 -4.71
CA ALA A 109 7.93 20.93 -6.05
C ALA A 109 6.82 20.29 -6.91
N LEU A 110 6.01 21.13 -7.55
CA LEU A 110 4.89 20.72 -8.41
C LEU A 110 3.95 19.73 -7.71
N SER A 111 3.70 19.93 -6.41
CA SER A 111 2.70 19.14 -5.69
C SER A 111 1.30 19.44 -6.21
N ILE A 112 0.52 18.39 -6.46
CA ILE A 112 -0.88 18.48 -6.87
C ILE A 112 -1.74 18.23 -5.63
N HIS A 113 -2.38 19.29 -5.13
CA HIS A 113 -3.23 19.29 -3.93
C HIS A 113 -2.59 18.65 -2.67
N GLY A 114 -1.25 18.64 -2.58
CA GLY A 114 -0.56 17.96 -1.49
C GLY A 114 -0.61 16.44 -1.55
N ARG A 115 -1.19 15.82 -2.59
CA ARG A 115 -1.44 14.37 -2.63
C ARG A 115 -0.39 13.58 -3.38
N THR A 116 0.22 14.20 -4.38
CA THR A 116 1.37 13.65 -5.11
C THR A 116 2.29 14.82 -5.50
N SER A 117 3.49 14.52 -5.97
CA SER A 117 4.45 15.50 -6.46
C SER A 117 5.37 14.86 -7.50
N VAL A 118 6.10 15.69 -8.25
CA VAL A 118 7.06 15.19 -9.24
C VAL A 118 8.15 14.34 -8.60
N GLU A 119 8.61 14.70 -7.40
CA GLU A 119 9.61 13.91 -6.65
C GLU A 119 9.13 12.48 -6.40
N TYR A 120 7.90 12.32 -5.92
CA TYR A 120 7.32 11.00 -5.67
C TYR A 120 6.97 10.26 -6.97
N SER A 121 6.52 10.95 -8.01
CA SER A 121 6.37 10.35 -9.35
C SER A 121 7.70 9.80 -9.89
N VAL A 122 8.81 10.50 -9.68
CA VAL A 122 10.14 10.00 -10.06
C VAL A 122 10.51 8.75 -9.27
N PHE A 123 10.24 8.71 -7.96
CA PHE A 123 10.44 7.49 -7.16
C PHE A 123 9.60 6.31 -7.67
N TRP A 124 8.33 6.55 -8.02
CA TRP A 124 7.49 5.54 -8.67
C TRP A 124 8.04 5.11 -10.04
N GLY A 125 8.64 6.02 -10.79
CA GLY A 125 9.34 5.73 -12.03
C GLY A 125 10.49 4.74 -11.82
N ILE A 126 11.40 5.04 -10.89
CA ILE A 126 12.55 4.17 -10.55
C ILE A 126 12.04 2.82 -10.04
N LEU A 127 11.08 2.85 -9.11
CA LEU A 127 10.51 1.65 -8.51
C LEU A 127 9.84 0.78 -9.56
N GLY A 128 9.14 1.35 -10.54
CA GLY A 128 8.51 0.58 -11.62
C GLY A 128 9.51 -0.13 -12.53
N VAL A 129 10.63 0.53 -12.87
CA VAL A 129 11.72 -0.11 -13.63
C VAL A 129 12.31 -1.28 -12.86
N PHE A 130 12.71 -1.04 -11.60
CA PHE A 130 13.30 -2.08 -10.74
C PHE A 130 12.31 -3.21 -10.45
N PHE A 131 11.04 -2.87 -10.25
CA PHE A 131 10.00 -3.86 -10.01
C PHE A 131 9.80 -4.78 -11.21
N LEU A 132 9.70 -4.24 -12.43
CA LEU A 132 9.48 -5.08 -13.61
C LEU A 132 10.71 -5.87 -14.05
N ARG A 133 11.92 -5.30 -13.93
CA ARG A 133 13.15 -5.93 -14.42
C ARG A 133 13.77 -6.89 -13.43
N ASP A 134 13.67 -6.60 -12.14
CA ASP A 134 14.38 -7.35 -11.11
C ASP A 134 13.40 -8.10 -10.19
N ILE A 135 12.42 -7.39 -9.60
CA ILE A 135 11.54 -8.00 -8.59
C ILE A 135 10.55 -8.99 -9.21
N TYR A 136 9.89 -8.63 -10.31
CA TYR A 136 8.84 -9.46 -10.92
C TYR A 136 9.38 -10.80 -11.43
N PRO A 137 10.52 -10.87 -12.16
CA PRO A 137 11.09 -12.16 -12.58
C PRO A 137 11.52 -13.03 -11.40
N LEU A 138 12.10 -12.43 -10.36
CA LEU A 138 12.45 -13.13 -9.12
C LEU A 138 11.21 -13.70 -8.43
N PHE A 139 10.14 -12.90 -8.36
CA PHE A 139 8.85 -13.31 -7.83
C PHE A 139 8.25 -14.47 -8.63
N ASP A 140 8.27 -14.38 -9.96
CA ASP A 140 7.72 -15.43 -10.83
C ASP A 140 8.47 -16.75 -10.64
N LYS A 141 9.81 -16.69 -10.61
CA LYS A 141 10.65 -17.85 -10.30
C LYS A 141 10.36 -18.42 -8.91
N PHE A 142 10.23 -17.56 -7.89
CA PHE A 142 9.93 -17.98 -6.52
C PHE A 142 8.58 -18.68 -6.43
N MET A 143 7.54 -18.15 -7.08
CA MET A 143 6.22 -18.77 -7.13
C MET A 143 6.24 -20.13 -7.84
N GLY A 144 7.11 -20.29 -8.85
CA GLY A 144 7.31 -21.56 -9.56
C GLY A 144 7.93 -22.69 -8.72
N ILE A 145 8.50 -22.40 -7.55
CA ILE A 145 9.07 -23.41 -6.63
C ILE A 145 7.96 -24.21 -5.93
N PHE A 146 6.79 -23.60 -5.73
CA PHE A 146 5.73 -24.18 -4.94
C PHE A 146 4.70 -24.92 -5.80
N SER A 147 4.16 -26.02 -5.27
CA SER A 147 3.03 -26.69 -5.91
C SER A 147 1.80 -25.78 -5.95
N SER A 148 0.95 -25.96 -6.97
CA SER A 148 -0.29 -25.18 -7.10
C SER A 148 -1.21 -25.33 -5.88
N GLN A 149 -1.21 -26.50 -5.23
CA GLN A 149 -1.98 -26.75 -4.01
C GLN A 149 -1.41 -25.99 -2.81
N THR A 150 -0.08 -25.97 -2.65
CA THR A 150 0.60 -25.20 -1.60
C THR A 150 0.27 -23.71 -1.73
N VAL A 151 0.38 -23.14 -2.93
CA VAL A 151 0.06 -21.74 -3.18
C VAL A 151 -1.40 -21.45 -2.80
N LYS A 152 -2.35 -22.31 -3.21
CA LYS A 152 -3.77 -22.15 -2.87
C LYS A 152 -4.01 -22.13 -1.36
N ILE A 153 -3.48 -23.12 -0.63
CA ILE A 153 -3.68 -23.25 0.82
C ILE A 153 -3.12 -22.03 1.55
N ILE A 154 -1.88 -21.63 1.26
CA ILE A 154 -1.26 -20.47 1.92
C ILE A 154 -2.02 -19.19 1.56
N THR A 155 -2.49 -19.05 0.32
CA THR A 155 -3.32 -17.90 -0.09
C THR A 155 -4.59 -17.80 0.75
N VAL A 156 -5.31 -18.91 0.94
CA VAL A 156 -6.54 -18.92 1.76
C VAL A 156 -6.24 -18.53 3.20
N ILE A 157 -5.20 -19.11 3.81
CA ILE A 157 -4.77 -18.76 5.17
C ILE A 157 -4.46 -17.27 5.26
N PHE A 158 -3.70 -16.74 4.31
CA PHE A 158 -3.35 -15.33 4.27
C PHE A 158 -4.58 -14.42 4.14
N LEU A 159 -5.53 -14.75 3.26
CA LEU A 159 -6.77 -13.98 3.11
C LEU A 159 -7.63 -13.98 4.37
N VAL A 160 -7.71 -15.12 5.08
CA VAL A 160 -8.43 -15.24 6.36
C VAL A 160 -7.82 -14.35 7.43
N LEU A 161 -6.51 -14.06 7.36
CA LEU A 161 -5.86 -13.13 8.29
C LEU A 161 -5.95 -11.67 7.82
N LEU A 162 -5.76 -11.43 6.52
CA LEU A 162 -5.71 -10.09 5.94
C LEU A 162 -7.08 -9.41 5.94
N ILE A 163 -8.14 -10.11 5.53
CA ILE A 163 -9.47 -9.49 5.38
C ILE A 163 -9.98 -8.93 6.72
N PRO A 164 -9.97 -9.69 7.83
CA PRO A 164 -10.35 -9.14 9.13
C PRO A 164 -9.49 -7.96 9.56
N ASP A 165 -8.18 -7.98 9.29
CA ASP A 165 -7.29 -6.86 9.63
C ASP A 165 -7.62 -5.59 8.84
N ILE A 166 -7.88 -5.72 7.53
CA ILE A 166 -8.36 -4.58 6.70
C ILE A 166 -9.65 -4.00 7.29
N ILE A 167 -10.61 -4.85 7.64
CA ILE A 167 -11.90 -4.43 8.22
C ILE A 167 -11.67 -3.73 9.57
N ILE A 168 -10.92 -4.36 10.47
CA ILE A 168 -10.65 -3.82 11.82
C ILE A 168 -9.88 -2.50 11.72
N SER A 169 -8.83 -2.43 10.90
CA SER A 169 -8.02 -1.23 10.68
C SER A 169 -8.87 -0.07 10.15
N SER A 170 -9.69 -0.34 9.13
CA SER A 170 -10.60 0.66 8.55
C SER A 170 -11.63 1.15 9.57
N LEU A 171 -12.23 0.24 10.34
CA LEU A 171 -13.21 0.59 11.35
C LEU A 171 -12.59 1.36 12.52
N ALA A 172 -11.36 1.03 12.91
CA ALA A 172 -10.62 1.73 13.96
C ALA A 172 -10.31 3.18 13.56
N VAL A 173 -9.79 3.41 12.36
CA VAL A 173 -9.54 4.76 11.82
C VAL A 173 -10.85 5.55 11.71
N ARG A 174 -11.93 4.93 11.22
CA ARG A 174 -13.25 5.58 11.18
C ARG A 174 -13.73 5.97 12.58
N ARG A 175 -13.46 5.14 13.59
CA ARG A 175 -13.83 5.45 14.97
C ARG A 175 -13.00 6.59 15.55
N GLU A 176 -11.70 6.62 15.30
CA GLU A 176 -10.81 7.72 15.69
C GLU A 176 -11.29 9.06 15.12
N VAL A 177 -11.57 9.11 13.81
CA VAL A 177 -12.11 10.32 13.17
C VAL A 177 -13.42 10.76 13.82
N ALA A 178 -14.32 9.81 14.12
CA ALA A 178 -15.58 10.13 14.77
C ALA A 178 -15.38 10.63 16.22
N ARG A 179 -14.39 10.12 16.97
CA ARG A 179 -14.01 10.65 18.29
C ARG A 179 -13.48 12.07 18.20
N MET A 180 -12.64 12.36 17.22
CA MET A 180 -12.14 13.72 16.93
C MET A 180 -13.28 14.72 16.62
N LYS A 181 -14.38 14.24 16.04
CA LYS A 181 -15.61 15.02 15.77
C LYS A 181 -16.59 15.03 16.95
N GLY A 182 -16.22 14.51 18.12
CA GLY A 182 -17.08 14.45 19.32
C GLY A 182 -18.23 13.43 19.25
N ILE A 183 -18.20 12.50 18.28
CA ILE A 183 -19.25 11.50 18.08
C ILE A 183 -19.01 10.29 19.00
N LYS A 184 -19.92 10.10 19.96
CA LYS A 184 -19.90 8.97 20.90
C LYS A 184 -20.27 7.64 20.22
N ALA A 185 -19.78 6.53 20.78
CA ALA A 185 -20.07 5.18 20.31
C ALA A 185 -21.58 4.87 20.33
N LYS A 186 -22.11 4.35 19.21
CA LYS A 186 -23.55 4.09 19.06
C LYS A 186 -23.92 2.65 19.37
N ASN A 187 -23.01 1.70 19.15
CA ASN A 187 -23.27 0.27 19.31
C ASN A 187 -22.12 -0.45 20.05
N ALA A 188 -22.29 -1.75 20.29
CA ALA A 188 -21.29 -2.55 21.01
C ALA A 188 -19.94 -2.64 20.26
N LEU A 189 -19.97 -2.68 18.92
CA LEU A 189 -18.76 -2.71 18.09
C LEU A 189 -17.97 -1.40 18.24
N ASP A 190 -18.64 -0.24 18.16
CA ASP A 190 -18.01 1.07 18.36
C ASP A 190 -17.34 1.16 19.74
N ARG A 191 -18.03 0.68 20.80
CA ARG A 191 -17.46 0.66 22.17
C ARG A 191 -16.26 -0.27 22.27
N PHE A 192 -16.31 -1.43 21.60
CA PHE A 192 -15.18 -2.35 21.55
C PHE A 192 -13.97 -1.71 20.85
N LEU A 193 -14.19 -1.08 19.70
CA LEU A 193 -13.15 -0.40 18.93
C LEU A 193 -12.55 0.78 19.70
N ASP A 194 -13.38 1.59 20.36
CA ASP A 194 -12.91 2.69 21.21
C ASP A 194 -12.06 2.23 22.39
N LYS A 195 -12.44 1.10 23.00
CA LYS A 195 -11.71 0.54 24.14
C LYS A 195 -10.38 -0.09 23.70
N LYS A 196 -10.37 -0.80 22.56
CA LYS A 196 -9.22 -1.59 22.12
C LYS A 196 -8.23 -0.78 21.28
N TYR A 197 -8.71 0.10 20.41
CA TYR A 197 -7.91 0.90 19.48
C TYR A 197 -8.08 2.38 19.80
N THR A 198 -7.44 2.79 20.89
CA THR A 198 -7.42 4.18 21.38
C THR A 198 -6.64 5.08 20.42
N ASP A 199 -6.83 6.40 20.55
CA ASP A 199 -6.11 7.39 19.73
C ASP A 199 -4.59 7.28 19.95
N GLU A 200 -4.13 7.03 21.18
CA GLU A 200 -2.71 6.80 21.47
C GLU A 200 -2.16 5.53 20.80
N PHE A 201 -2.97 4.47 20.76
CA PHE A 201 -2.59 3.24 20.07
C PHE A 201 -2.47 3.50 18.57
N LEU A 202 -3.49 4.13 17.96
CA LEU A 202 -3.51 4.40 16.53
C LEU A 202 -2.43 5.39 16.11
N LYS A 203 -2.10 6.40 16.93
CA LYS A 203 -0.97 7.31 16.68
C LYS A 203 0.39 6.59 16.63
N LYS A 204 0.58 5.50 17.37
CA LYS A 204 1.81 4.69 17.28
C LYS A 204 1.87 3.88 15.97
N ILE A 205 0.71 3.45 15.46
CA ILE A 205 0.60 2.67 14.22
C ILE A 205 0.66 3.58 12.99
N TYR A 206 -0.04 4.70 13.04
CA TYR A 206 -0.24 5.68 11.96
C TYR A 206 0.28 7.08 12.36
N PRO A 207 1.58 7.23 12.69
CA PRO A 207 2.12 8.50 13.20
C PRO A 207 2.02 9.67 12.22
N ASN A 208 1.87 9.38 10.93
CA ASN A 208 1.81 10.36 9.85
C ASN A 208 0.38 10.68 9.38
N MET A 209 -0.64 10.11 10.03
CA MET A 209 -2.03 10.36 9.65
C MET A 209 -2.48 11.77 10.07
N ILE A 210 -3.03 12.51 9.12
CA ILE A 210 -3.52 13.89 9.29
C ILE A 210 -5.03 13.89 9.08
N PHE A 211 -5.79 14.49 10.01
CA PHE A 211 -7.24 14.61 9.92
C PHE A 211 -7.65 15.83 9.07
N LYS A 212 -8.72 15.68 8.28
CA LYS A 212 -9.30 16.73 7.43
C LYS A 212 -10.76 17.00 7.79
#